data_AF-A0A645E2L8-F1
#
_entry.id   AF-A0A645E2L8-F1
#
_cell.length_a   1.000
_cell.length_b   1.000
_cell.length_c   1.000
_cell.angle_alpha   90.00
_cell.angle_beta   90.00
_cell.angle_gamma   90.00
#
_symmetry.space_group_name_H-M   'P 1'
#
loop_
_entity.id
_entity.type
_entity.pdbx_description
1 polymer ?
#
loop_
_entity_poly.entity_id
_entity_poly.type
_entity_poly.pdbx_seq_one_letter_code
_entity_poly.pdbx_strand_id
1 'polypeptide(L)'
;MKENGRIEFGGGVIDKLIYEFCDSPFISSVNYEQTLHDLIDIFYYYKNETIDLISDDELIKYMKKAYDGVCQGSLELLSGRELNRLARNLRFGELSDDSENSIDEEDDADDEY
;
A
#
# COMPACT_ATOMS: atom_id res chain seq x y z
N MET A 1 -36.36 11.24 17.83
CA MET A 1 -36.08 11.72 16.46
C MET A 1 -34.77 11.09 16.04
N LYS A 2 -34.75 10.38 14.91
CA LYS A 2 -33.53 9.78 14.36
C LYS A 2 -32.87 10.88 13.52
N GLU A 3 -31.73 11.39 13.99
CA GLU A 3 -30.92 12.31 13.22
C GLU A 3 -30.28 11.50 12.09
N ASN A 4 -30.90 11.56 10.91
CA ASN A 4 -30.26 11.13 9.68
C ASN A 4 -29.15 12.16 9.39
N GLY A 5 -27.97 11.91 9.94
CA GLY A 5 -26.74 12.60 9.57
C GLY A 5 -26.63 12.57 8.07
N ARG A 6 -26.78 13.75 7.47
CA ARG A 6 -26.64 13.99 6.04
C ARG A 6 -25.21 13.56 5.68
N ILE A 7 -25.08 12.44 4.97
CA ILE A 7 -23.82 12.01 4.37
C ILE A 7 -23.44 13.08 3.36
N GLU A 8 -22.39 13.84 3.64
CA GLU A 8 -21.88 14.84 2.70
C GLU A 8 -21.23 14.09 1.53
N PHE A 9 -21.86 14.17 0.35
CA PHE A 9 -21.33 13.68 -0.93
C PHE A 9 -20.18 14.56 -1.42
N GLY A 10 -19.12 14.68 -0.62
CA GLY A 10 -17.76 14.93 -1.08
C GLY A 10 -17.00 13.65 -0.81
N GLY A 11 -17.24 12.65 -1.66
CA GLY A 11 -17.02 11.22 -1.35
C GLY A 11 -15.78 10.95 -0.51
N GLY A 12 -15.98 10.25 0.61
CA GLY A 12 -14.92 10.01 1.59
C GLY A 12 -13.75 9.24 0.97
N VAL A 13 -12.70 9.02 1.76
CA VAL A 13 -11.54 8.19 1.35
C VAL A 13 -11.97 6.88 0.69
N ILE A 14 -13.03 6.25 1.20
CA ILE A 14 -13.59 5.01 0.64
C ILE A 14 -14.03 5.18 -0.81
N ASP A 15 -14.77 6.25 -1.13
CA ASP A 15 -15.23 6.51 -2.51
C ASP A 15 -14.04 6.75 -3.43
N LYS A 16 -13.02 7.49 -2.96
CA LYS A 16 -11.79 7.73 -3.72
C LYS A 16 -11.05 6.42 -4.01
N LEU A 17 -10.92 5.54 -3.02
CA LEU A 17 -10.32 4.22 -3.20
C LEU A 17 -11.13 3.37 -4.19
N ILE A 18 -12.46 3.37 -4.09
CA ILE A 18 -13.33 2.67 -5.05
C ILE A 18 -13.07 3.16 -6.47
N TYR A 19 -13.09 4.48 -6.70
CA TYR A 19 -12.88 5.05 -8.03
C TYR A 19 -11.47 4.81 -8.57
N GLU A 20 -10.45 4.89 -7.73
CA GLU A 20 -9.06 4.71 -8.18
C GLU A 20 -8.72 3.24 -8.45
N PHE A 21 -9.32 2.28 -7.73
CA PHE A 21 -9.00 0.86 -7.85
C PHE A 21 -9.99 0.05 -8.71
N CYS A 22 -11.15 0.61 -9.10
CA CYS A 22 -12.18 -0.12 -9.84
C CYS A 22 -11.73 -0.64 -11.22
N ASP A 23 -10.68 -0.06 -11.80
CA ASP A 23 -10.10 -0.47 -13.08
C ASP A 23 -8.78 -1.26 -12.95
N SER A 24 -8.41 -1.66 -11.73
CA SER A 24 -7.19 -2.46 -11.52
C SER A 24 -7.31 -3.83 -12.20
N PRO A 25 -6.30 -4.24 -12.99
CA PRO A 25 -6.29 -5.56 -13.63
C PRO A 25 -6.10 -6.71 -12.63
N PHE A 26 -5.74 -6.41 -11.37
CA PHE A 26 -5.51 -7.39 -10.31
C PHE A 26 -6.72 -7.59 -9.40
N ILE A 27 -7.77 -6.79 -9.58
CA ILE A 27 -9.00 -6.87 -8.79
C ILE A 27 -10.14 -7.34 -9.69
N SER A 28 -10.84 -8.37 -9.24
CA SER A 28 -11.98 -8.99 -9.90
C SER A 28 -13.22 -8.88 -9.00
N SER A 29 -14.40 -9.15 -9.54
CA SER A 29 -15.64 -9.16 -8.75
C SER A 29 -15.63 -10.14 -7.57
N VAL A 30 -14.76 -11.16 -7.60
CA VAL A 30 -14.68 -12.19 -6.56
C VAL A 30 -13.88 -11.70 -5.35
N ASN A 31 -12.80 -10.96 -5.56
CA ASN A 31 -11.92 -10.47 -4.49
C ASN A 31 -12.10 -8.97 -4.19
N TYR A 32 -12.97 -8.26 -4.93
CA TYR A 32 -13.14 -6.81 -4.83
C TYR A 32 -13.40 -6.33 -3.39
N GLU A 33 -14.39 -6.92 -2.71
CA GLU A 33 -14.77 -6.51 -1.36
C GLU A 33 -13.60 -6.66 -0.37
N GLN A 34 -12.97 -7.84 -0.35
CA GLN A 34 -11.86 -8.11 0.56
C GLN A 34 -10.65 -7.21 0.25
N THR A 35 -10.27 -7.09 -1.03
CA THR A 35 -9.14 -6.24 -1.42
C THR A 35 -9.41 -4.78 -1.09
N LEU A 36 -10.64 -4.29 -1.26
CA LEU A 36 -11.00 -2.93 -0.90
C LEU A 36 -10.92 -2.70 0.61
N HIS A 37 -11.38 -3.65 1.43
CA HIS A 37 -11.21 -3.59 2.89
C HIS A 37 -9.74 -3.47 3.29
N ASP A 38 -8.88 -4.32 2.72
CA ASP A 38 -7.45 -4.29 3.01
C ASP A 38 -6.80 -2.97 2.56
N LEU A 39 -7.20 -2.44 1.39
CA LEU A 39 -6.73 -1.13 0.91
C LEU A 39 -7.13 0.02 1.83
N ILE A 40 -8.33 -0.02 2.41
CA ILE A 40 -8.79 0.98 3.39
C ILE A 40 -7.92 0.92 4.65
N ASP A 41 -7.66 -0.28 5.16
CA ASP A 41 -6.81 -0.47 6.36
C ASP A 41 -5.38 0.02 6.10
N ILE A 42 -4.80 -0.35 4.94
CA ILE A 42 -3.47 0.10 4.51
C ILE A 42 -3.43 1.63 4.38
N PHE A 43 -4.46 2.25 3.77
CA PHE A 43 -4.53 3.70 3.62
C PHE A 43 -4.47 4.39 4.99
N TYR A 44 -5.33 4.00 5.94
CA TYR A 44 -5.38 4.67 7.23
C TYR A 44 -4.14 4.42 8.08
N TYR A 45 -3.53 3.25 7.97
CA TYR A 45 -2.24 2.99 8.59
C TYR A 45 -1.18 3.97 8.07
N TYR A 46 -1.02 4.08 6.75
CA TYR A 46 0.00 4.93 6.15
C TYR A 46 -0.30 6.42 6.21
N LYS A 47 -1.58 6.81 6.28
CA LYS A 47 -1.97 8.19 6.54
C LYS A 47 -1.44 8.67 7.90
N ASN A 48 -1.51 7.82 8.92
CA ASN A 48 -0.95 8.12 10.23
C ASN A 48 0.58 8.07 10.23
N GLU A 49 1.19 7.04 9.62
CA GLU A 49 2.65 6.90 9.57
C GLU A 49 3.34 8.06 8.86
N THR A 50 2.70 8.63 7.85
CA THR A 50 3.24 9.78 7.10
C THR A 50 3.05 11.12 7.80
N ILE A 51 2.40 11.17 8.97
CA ILE A 51 2.21 12.38 9.79
C ILE A 51 1.65 13.56 8.96
N ASP A 52 0.65 13.28 8.12
CA ASP A 52 0.02 14.27 7.23
C ASP A 52 0.98 14.99 6.26
N LEU A 53 2.19 14.45 6.03
CA LEU A 53 3.15 14.99 5.05
C LEU A 53 2.73 14.71 3.60
N ILE A 54 1.71 13.87 3.39
CA ILE A 54 1.12 13.54 2.10
C ILE A 54 -0.40 13.71 2.14
N SER A 55 -0.96 14.24 1.06
CA SER A 55 -2.41 14.36 0.91
C SER A 55 -3.06 13.01 0.62
N ASP A 56 -4.35 12.89 0.92
CA ASP A 56 -5.10 11.65 0.69
C ASP A 56 -5.08 11.24 -0.78
N ASP A 57 -5.24 12.21 -1.69
CA ASP A 57 -5.24 11.97 -3.14
C ASP A 57 -3.87 11.51 -3.65
N GLU A 58 -2.77 12.05 -3.10
CA GLU A 58 -1.42 11.62 -3.46
C GLU A 58 -1.11 10.22 -2.93
N LEU A 59 -1.52 9.91 -1.70
CA LEU A 59 -1.34 8.59 -1.11
C LEU A 59 -2.12 7.53 -1.91
N ILE A 60 -3.38 7.79 -2.22
CA ILE A 60 -4.23 6.87 -3.00
C ILE A 60 -3.65 6.63 -4.40
N LYS A 61 -3.20 7.68 -5.10
CA LYS A 61 -2.54 7.55 -6.41
C LYS A 61 -1.24 6.76 -6.34
N TYR A 62 -0.44 6.97 -5.31
CA TYR A 62 0.79 6.20 -5.10
C TYR A 62 0.46 4.73 -4.85
N MET A 63 -0.52 4.44 -3.98
CA MET A 63 -0.96 3.09 -3.68
C MET A 63 -1.38 2.36 -4.96
N LYS A 64 -2.24 2.97 -5.78
CA LYS A 64 -2.68 2.41 -7.06
C LYS A 64 -1.51 2.15 -8.01
N LYS A 65 -0.64 3.14 -8.21
CA LYS A 65 0.53 3.02 -9.10
C LYS A 65 1.48 1.91 -8.68
N ALA A 66 1.75 1.79 -7.38
CA ALA A 66 2.61 0.74 -6.83
C ALA A 66 1.94 -0.64 -6.95
N TYR A 67 0.67 -0.73 -6.55
CA TYR A 67 -0.15 -1.94 -6.59
C TYR A 67 -0.22 -2.55 -7.99
N ASP A 68 -0.63 -1.75 -8.99
CA ASP A 68 -0.73 -2.21 -10.38
C ASP A 68 0.63 -2.35 -11.07
N GLY A 69 1.65 -1.64 -10.58
CA GLY A 69 3.00 -1.63 -11.12
C GLY A 69 3.90 -2.67 -10.44
N VAL A 70 4.85 -2.20 -9.65
CA VAL A 70 5.94 -3.02 -9.07
C VAL A 70 5.47 -4.10 -8.09
N CYS A 71 4.26 -3.97 -7.54
CA CYS A 71 3.67 -4.97 -6.65
C CYS A 71 2.87 -6.05 -7.38
N GLN A 72 2.49 -5.81 -8.65
CA GLN A 72 1.73 -6.76 -9.48
C GLN A 72 0.50 -7.35 -8.74
N GLY A 73 -0.27 -6.50 -8.06
CA GLY A 73 -1.47 -6.90 -7.31
C GLY A 73 -1.23 -7.41 -5.89
N SER A 74 0.02 -7.44 -5.40
CA SER A 74 0.34 -7.86 -4.03
C SER A 74 0.13 -6.73 -3.01
N LEU A 75 -0.82 -6.93 -2.10
CA LEU A 75 -1.03 -6.04 -0.94
C LEU A 75 0.12 -6.11 0.07
N GLU A 76 0.77 -7.27 0.18
CA GLU A 76 1.95 -7.45 1.04
C GLU A 76 3.14 -6.63 0.55
N LEU A 77 3.41 -6.62 -0.77
CA LEU A 77 4.47 -5.76 -1.34
C LEU A 77 4.11 -4.28 -1.25
N LEU A 78 2.83 -3.94 -1.47
CA LEU A 78 2.36 -2.57 -1.37
C LEU A 78 2.57 -2.03 0.06
N SER A 79 2.05 -2.75 1.05
CA SER A 79 2.11 -2.32 2.45
C SER A 79 3.50 -2.49 3.04
N GLY A 80 4.16 -3.63 2.85
CA GLY A 80 5.44 -3.95 3.49
C GLY A 80 6.65 -3.25 2.88
N ARG A 81 6.66 -3.01 1.57
CA ARG A 81 7.82 -2.45 0.86
C ARG A 81 7.58 -1.04 0.35
N GLU A 82 6.62 -0.85 -0.55
CA GLU A 82 6.49 0.42 -1.28
C GLU A 82 6.01 1.57 -0.40
N LEU A 83 5.01 1.34 0.44
CA LEU A 83 4.50 2.36 1.35
C LEU A 83 5.40 2.58 2.57
N ASN A 84 6.06 1.52 3.05
CA ASN A 84 7.06 1.65 4.12
C ASN A 84 8.21 2.57 3.67
N ARG A 85 8.72 2.34 2.45
CA ARG A 85 9.74 3.20 1.83
C ARG A 85 9.25 4.64 1.66
N LEU A 86 8.02 4.84 1.18
CA LEU A 86 7.42 6.17 1.05
C LEU A 86 7.37 6.91 2.40
N ALA A 87 6.84 6.27 3.44
CA ALA A 87 6.72 6.85 4.77
C ALA A 87 8.10 7.22 5.35
N ARG A 88 9.09 6.33 5.21
CA ARG A 88 10.47 6.59 5.64
C ARG A 88 11.06 7.80 4.90
N ASN A 89 10.88 7.88 3.58
CA ASN A 89 11.39 8.97 2.76
C ASN A 89 10.76 10.32 3.13
N LEU A 90 9.45 10.36 3.38
CA LEU A 90 8.75 11.58 3.81
C LEU A 90 9.23 12.06 5.19
N ARG A 91 9.45 11.14 6.13
CA ARG A 91 9.84 11.49 7.51
C ARG A 91 11.29 11.91 7.67
N PHE A 92 12.20 11.31 6.91
CA PHE A 92 13.63 11.50 7.10
C PHE A 92 14.34 12.23 5.96
N GLY A 93 13.66 12.49 4.84
CA GLY A 93 14.26 13.07 3.65
C GLY A 93 15.25 12.09 3.00
N GLU A 94 14.77 11.33 2.01
CA GLU A 94 15.55 10.50 1.08
C GLU A 94 16.75 9.76 1.71
N LEU A 95 16.46 8.66 2.42
CA LEU A 95 17.47 7.61 2.61
C LEU A 95 17.54 6.82 1.30
N SER A 96 18.34 7.33 0.37
CA SER A 96 18.68 6.62 -0.87
C SER A 96 19.37 5.29 -0.54
N ASP A 97 18.77 4.20 -1.05
CA ASP A 97 19.30 2.87 -1.38
C ASP A 97 20.48 2.29 -0.58
N ASP A 98 20.26 1.12 0.02
CA ASP A 98 21.12 -0.08 -0.11
C ASP A 98 20.75 -1.12 0.97
N SER A 99 20.01 -2.16 0.58
CA SER A 99 20.26 -3.56 0.98
C SER A 99 19.10 -4.46 0.56
N GLU A 100 19.05 -4.84 -0.71
CA GLU A 100 18.57 -6.20 -1.03
C GLU A 100 19.78 -7.03 -1.46
N ASN A 101 19.89 -8.20 -0.84
CA ASN A 101 20.60 -9.40 -1.28
C ASN A 101 22.05 -9.64 -0.78
N SER A 102 22.19 -9.96 0.51
CA SER A 102 23.12 -11.00 0.93
C SER A 102 22.31 -12.25 1.25
N ILE A 103 22.12 -13.12 0.25
CA ILE A 103 21.70 -14.51 0.50
C ILE A 103 22.93 -15.21 1.08
N ASP A 104 22.75 -15.84 2.23
CA ASP A 104 23.72 -16.74 2.87
C ASP A 104 24.13 -17.85 1.89
N GLU A 105 25.41 -17.91 1.54
CA GLU A 105 26.02 -19.15 1.03
C GLU A 105 26.47 -19.96 2.27
N GLU A 106 25.60 -20.85 2.75
CA GLU A 106 26.01 -21.99 3.59
C GLU A 106 26.74 -23.00 2.68
N ASP A 107 28.07 -22.98 2.71
CA ASP A 107 28.90 -24.05 2.14
C ASP A 107 28.78 -25.32 3.01
N ASP A 108 27.86 -26.20 2.65
CA ASP A 108 27.89 -27.62 3.05
C ASP A 108 29.07 -28.30 2.33
N ALA A 109 30.24 -28.27 2.96
CA ALA A 109 31.36 -29.12 2.56
C ALA A 109 31.17 -30.53 3.13
N ASP A 110 30.46 -31.35 2.36
CA ASP A 110 30.55 -32.82 2.40
C ASP A 110 31.95 -33.22 1.91
N ASP A 111 32.85 -33.57 2.83
CA ASP A 111 34.08 -34.30 2.49
C ASP A 111 34.10 -35.62 3.27
N GLU A 112 33.52 -36.61 2.59
CA GLU A 112 33.69 -38.04 2.81
C GLU A 112 35.16 -38.45 2.57
N TYR A 113 35.87 -38.94 3.59
CA TYR A 113 36.89 -40.01 3.49
C TYR A 113 37.16 -40.70 4.84
#